data_AF-X1VCD5-F1
#
_entry.id   AF-X1VCD5-F1
#
_cell.length_a   1.000
_cell.length_b   1.000
_cell.length_c   1.000
_cell.angle_alpha   90.00
_cell.angle_beta   90.00
_cell.angle_gamma   90.00
#
_symmetry.space_group_name_H-M   'P 1'
#
loop_
_entity.id
_entity.type
_entity.pdbx_description
1 polymer ?
#
loop_
_entity_poly.entity_id
_entity_poly.type
_entity_poly.pdbx_seq_one_letter_code
_entity_poly.pdbx_strand_id
1 'polypeptide(L)'
;FPELLPDSAFPTIAVQSEVSPPLLDLRQFPPLLVRLAEVAVDQDDDVEMRFKVDTTVFSPLASSMFDLLPNNFSLLAKSRIYYNLFNSHAVDTQSNFKSFFSLWVIKPTVAHKLRYGIPLTPEEQKLNRDLGIADTVEKGLLPLPLTQQIAREYQVIQEETHGFNVAVPTTGVDVETLHPINGQFLVLTKIAADPGGVGNNIRIAIDRDLVSDYLEFPTYGLGDLGKEISCFIPALHELRIKLKA
;
A
#
# COMPACT_ATOMS: atom_id res chain seq x y z
N PHE A 1 -13.75 4.23 -4.38
CA PHE A 1 -13.33 4.34 -2.97
C PHE A 1 -11.84 4.67 -2.96
N PRO A 2 -11.31 5.41 -1.96
CA PRO A 2 -9.87 5.35 -1.71
C PRO A 2 -9.49 3.91 -1.39
N GLU A 3 -8.29 3.49 -1.74
CA GLU A 3 -7.80 2.13 -1.48
C GLU A 3 -6.44 2.20 -0.83
N LEU A 4 -6.19 1.37 0.18
CA LEU A 4 -4.87 1.14 0.75
C LEU A 4 -4.47 -0.29 0.45
N LEU A 5 -3.53 -0.43 -0.47
CA LEU A 5 -3.05 -1.69 -0.99
C LEU A 5 -1.70 -2.01 -0.34
N PRO A 6 -1.62 -3.02 0.54
CA PRO A 6 -0.35 -3.48 1.08
C PRO A 6 0.43 -4.27 0.02
N ASP A 7 1.75 -4.27 0.15
CA ASP A 7 2.62 -5.16 -0.60
C ASP A 7 3.84 -5.50 0.25
N SER A 8 4.51 -6.59 -0.08
CA SER A 8 5.76 -6.96 0.56
C SER A 8 6.65 -7.75 -0.38
N ALA A 9 7.93 -7.79 -0.04
CA ALA A 9 8.93 -8.52 -0.78
C ALA A 9 10.01 -9.02 0.16
N PHE A 10 10.74 -10.04 -0.27
CA PHE A 10 11.92 -10.55 0.40
C PHE A 10 13.06 -10.77 -0.60
N PRO A 11 13.46 -9.75 -1.37
CA PRO A 11 14.43 -9.90 -2.43
C PRO A 11 15.82 -10.33 -1.94
N THR A 12 16.60 -10.84 -2.89
CA THR A 12 18.06 -10.86 -2.80
C THR A 12 18.62 -9.60 -3.45
N ILE A 13 19.42 -8.83 -2.70
CA ILE A 13 20.05 -7.58 -3.12
C ILE A 13 21.53 -7.84 -3.39
N ALA A 14 21.89 -7.98 -4.67
CA ALA A 14 23.28 -8.21 -5.07
C ALA A 14 24.17 -7.01 -4.70
N VAL A 15 25.46 -7.29 -4.51
CA VAL A 15 26.48 -6.28 -4.17
C VAL A 15 26.44 -5.08 -5.10
N GLN A 16 26.56 -3.88 -4.53
CA GLN A 16 26.64 -2.61 -5.27
C GLN A 16 25.53 -2.42 -6.32
N SER A 17 24.33 -2.97 -6.05
CA SER A 17 23.25 -2.99 -7.03
C SER A 17 21.88 -2.76 -6.40
N GLU A 18 20.94 -2.33 -7.25
CA GLU A 18 19.52 -2.25 -6.89
C GLU A 18 18.83 -3.61 -7.13
N VAL A 19 17.79 -3.90 -6.36
CA VAL A 19 16.95 -5.09 -6.58
C VAL A 19 16.37 -5.07 -7.99
N SER A 20 16.38 -6.24 -8.63
CA SER A 20 15.80 -6.46 -9.95
C SER A 20 14.88 -7.69 -9.91
N PRO A 21 13.59 -7.56 -10.28
CA PRO A 21 12.91 -6.32 -10.68
C PRO A 21 12.73 -5.35 -9.48
N PRO A 22 12.54 -4.04 -9.75
CA PRO A 22 12.29 -3.07 -8.68
C PRO A 22 11.06 -3.42 -7.84
N LEU A 23 11.11 -3.14 -6.55
CA LEU A 23 9.98 -3.41 -5.63
C LEU A 23 8.73 -2.61 -6.00
N LEU A 24 8.90 -1.35 -6.42
CA LEU A 24 7.80 -0.51 -6.88
C LEU A 24 8.28 0.42 -7.99
N ASP A 25 7.64 0.37 -9.15
CA ASP A 25 7.81 1.34 -10.24
C ASP A 25 6.47 1.61 -10.92
N LEU A 26 5.69 2.53 -10.36
CA LEU A 26 4.42 2.96 -10.94
C LEU A 26 4.60 4.27 -11.70
N ARG A 27 4.14 4.27 -12.95
CA ARG A 27 4.21 5.41 -13.87
C ARG A 27 2.86 5.59 -14.55
N GLN A 28 2.56 6.82 -14.97
CA GLN A 28 1.41 7.13 -15.83
C GLN A 28 0.04 6.75 -15.21
N PHE A 29 -0.08 6.85 -13.89
CA PHE A 29 -1.35 6.66 -13.19
C PHE A 29 -2.30 7.90 -13.12
N PRO A 30 -2.02 9.10 -13.70
CA PRO A 30 -3.06 10.13 -13.82
C PRO A 30 -4.34 9.57 -14.49
N PRO A 31 -5.53 9.95 -14.00
CA PRO A 31 -5.80 11.06 -13.10
C PRO A 31 -5.72 10.73 -11.60
N LEU A 32 -5.29 9.53 -11.20
CA LEU A 32 -5.21 9.13 -9.80
C LEU A 32 -4.02 9.80 -9.09
N LEU A 33 -4.10 9.88 -7.77
CA LEU A 33 -2.98 10.20 -6.89
C LEU A 33 -2.56 8.92 -6.15
N VAL A 34 -1.26 8.69 -6.06
CA VAL A 34 -0.71 7.54 -5.32
C VAL A 34 0.12 8.06 -4.17
N ARG A 35 -0.06 7.50 -2.98
CA ARG A 35 0.77 7.83 -1.81
C ARG A 35 1.39 6.57 -1.23
N LEU A 36 2.72 6.51 -1.24
CA LEU A 36 3.46 5.48 -0.52
C LEU A 36 3.44 5.78 0.97
N ALA A 37 3.03 4.79 1.74
CA ALA A 37 2.85 4.83 3.18
C ALA A 37 3.44 3.58 3.82
N GLU A 38 3.65 3.65 5.15
CA GLU A 38 3.97 2.47 5.98
C GLU A 38 5.16 1.64 5.47
N VAL A 39 6.19 2.29 4.93
CA VAL A 39 7.37 1.56 4.44
C VAL A 39 8.17 1.03 5.62
N ALA A 40 8.53 -0.25 5.57
CA ALA A 40 9.50 -0.85 6.46
C ALA A 40 10.41 -1.82 5.73
N VAL A 41 11.55 -2.06 6.37
CA VAL A 41 12.64 -2.89 5.90
C VAL A 41 13.33 -3.54 7.09
N ASP A 42 14.05 -4.63 6.86
CA ASP A 42 15.07 -5.08 7.81
C ASP A 42 16.11 -3.96 8.01
N GLN A 43 16.59 -3.77 9.24
CA GLN A 43 17.70 -2.85 9.51
C GLN A 43 19.02 -3.40 8.95
N ASP A 44 19.74 -2.58 8.20
CA ASP A 44 21.07 -2.92 7.69
C ASP A 44 21.87 -1.65 7.38
N ASP A 45 23.15 -1.65 7.74
CA ASP A 45 24.06 -0.51 7.61
C ASP A 45 24.49 -0.25 6.16
N ASP A 46 24.36 -1.25 5.29
CA ASP A 46 24.80 -1.19 3.90
C ASP A 46 23.62 -1.12 2.91
N VAL A 47 22.37 -1.24 3.37
CA VAL A 47 21.18 -1.13 2.50
C VAL A 47 20.58 0.27 2.53
N GLU A 48 20.43 0.88 1.36
CA GLU A 48 19.71 2.14 1.16
C GLU A 48 18.29 1.89 0.63
N MET A 49 17.32 2.63 1.17
CA MET A 49 15.96 2.70 0.62
C MET A 49 15.89 3.83 -0.41
N ARG A 50 15.78 3.52 -1.70
CA ARG A 50 15.78 4.53 -2.77
C ARG A 50 14.38 4.88 -3.21
N PHE A 51 13.99 6.14 -2.98
CA PHE A 51 12.70 6.66 -3.39
C PHE A 51 12.84 7.65 -4.53
N LYS A 52 11.94 7.58 -5.52
CA LYS A 52 11.76 8.63 -6.54
C LYS A 52 10.27 8.95 -6.64
N VAL A 53 9.90 10.17 -6.28
CA VAL A 53 8.51 10.63 -6.16
C VAL A 53 8.38 11.87 -7.01
N ASP A 54 7.75 11.73 -8.18
CA ASP A 54 7.73 12.74 -9.24
C ASP A 54 9.15 13.28 -9.56
N THR A 55 9.52 14.45 -9.03
CA THR A 55 10.83 15.10 -9.24
C THR A 55 11.78 14.97 -8.05
N THR A 56 11.30 14.47 -6.92
CA THR A 56 12.09 14.36 -5.68
C THR A 56 12.71 12.98 -5.59
N VAL A 57 13.99 12.94 -5.20
CA VAL A 57 14.75 11.71 -4.95
C VAL A 57 15.37 11.82 -3.58
N PHE A 58 15.29 10.75 -2.79
CA PHE A 58 15.99 10.65 -1.51
C PHE A 58 16.26 9.19 -1.17
N SER A 59 17.35 8.94 -0.46
CA SER A 59 17.88 7.60 -0.21
C SER A 59 18.39 7.43 1.23
N PRO A 60 17.52 7.27 2.23
CA PRO A 60 17.96 7.03 3.60
C PRO A 60 18.48 5.60 3.76
N LEU A 61 19.39 5.41 4.71
CA LEU A 61 19.91 4.09 5.10
C LEU A 61 18.86 3.31 5.90
N ALA A 62 18.78 2.00 5.67
CA ALA A 62 17.87 1.10 6.37
C ALA A 62 18.19 1.04 7.88
N SER A 63 19.46 1.13 8.28
CA SER A 63 19.85 1.21 9.70
C SER A 63 19.33 2.44 10.45
N SER A 64 18.92 3.49 9.73
CA SER A 64 18.31 4.68 10.34
C SER A 64 16.80 4.57 10.58
N MET A 65 16.19 3.44 10.21
CA MET A 65 14.75 3.17 10.32
C MET A 65 14.46 2.25 11.51
N PHE A 66 13.19 2.08 11.89
CA PHE A 66 12.81 1.00 12.80
C PHE A 66 12.88 -0.36 12.10
N ASP A 67 13.46 -1.35 12.79
CA ASP A 67 13.60 -2.71 12.27
C ASP A 67 12.23 -3.34 11.98
N LEU A 68 11.97 -3.54 10.69
CA LEU A 68 10.78 -4.18 10.15
C LEU A 68 9.45 -3.61 10.69
N LEU A 69 9.44 -2.34 11.11
CA LEU A 69 8.25 -1.62 11.58
C LEU A 69 7.93 -0.44 10.67
N PRO A 70 6.64 -0.10 10.48
CA PRO A 70 6.26 1.00 9.59
C PRO A 70 6.89 2.32 10.03
N ASN A 71 7.65 2.94 9.15
CA ASN A 71 8.19 4.29 9.36
C ASN A 71 7.20 5.34 8.83
N ASN A 72 7.33 6.59 9.28
CA ASN A 72 6.41 7.68 8.94
C ASN A 72 6.66 8.25 7.53
N PHE A 73 6.66 7.39 6.52
CA PHE A 73 6.65 7.80 5.13
C PHE A 73 5.21 8.09 4.69
N SER A 74 5.01 9.26 4.09
CA SER A 74 3.75 9.64 3.45
C SER A 74 4.08 10.42 2.17
N LEU A 75 4.54 9.68 1.17
CA LEU A 75 5.08 10.24 -0.06
C LEU A 75 4.01 10.27 -1.15
N LEU A 76 3.44 11.44 -1.40
CA LEU A 76 2.42 11.61 -2.43
C LEU A 76 3.06 11.86 -3.80
N ALA A 77 2.68 11.06 -4.78
CA ALA A 77 3.05 11.18 -6.18
C ALA A 77 1.84 11.53 -7.06
N LYS A 78 2.08 12.34 -8.08
CA LYS A 78 1.09 12.73 -9.10
C LYS A 78 1.24 11.98 -10.41
N SER A 79 2.45 11.49 -10.71
CA SER A 79 2.77 10.91 -12.02
C SER A 79 3.70 9.70 -11.96
N ARG A 80 4.63 9.68 -11.00
CA ARG A 80 5.61 8.61 -10.84
C ARG A 80 5.93 8.37 -9.37
N ILE A 81 5.90 7.11 -8.98
CA ILE A 81 6.41 6.67 -7.69
C ILE A 81 7.29 5.44 -7.88
N TYR A 82 8.47 5.50 -7.27
CA TYR A 82 9.48 4.46 -7.32
C TYR A 82 9.97 4.21 -5.90
N TYR A 83 10.05 2.94 -5.54
CA TYR A 83 10.71 2.49 -4.33
C TYR A 83 11.51 1.24 -4.66
N ASN A 84 12.78 1.24 -4.26
CA ASN A 84 13.64 0.09 -4.39
C ASN A 84 14.71 0.06 -3.30
N LEU A 85 15.41 -1.06 -3.19
CA LEU A 85 16.51 -1.24 -2.25
C LEU A 85 17.84 -1.30 -3.01
N PHE A 86 18.88 -0.71 -2.44
CA PHE A 86 20.24 -0.76 -2.96
C PHE A 86 21.20 -1.26 -1.90
N ASN A 87 21.99 -2.27 -2.23
CA ASN A 87 23.06 -2.75 -1.36
C ASN A 87 24.37 -2.05 -1.74
N SER A 88 24.92 -1.28 -0.80
CA SER A 88 26.21 -0.58 -0.94
C SER A 88 27.41 -1.45 -0.52
N HIS A 89 27.17 -2.62 0.08
CA HIS A 89 28.23 -3.54 0.47
C HIS A 89 29.02 -4.01 -0.77
N ALA A 90 30.34 -4.07 -0.63
CA ALA A 90 31.25 -4.37 -1.73
C ALA A 90 31.49 -5.87 -1.98
N VAL A 91 30.97 -6.77 -1.14
CA VAL A 91 31.39 -8.18 -1.09
C VAL A 91 30.20 -9.11 -0.85
N ASP A 92 29.36 -8.78 0.13
CA ASP A 92 28.26 -9.65 0.53
C ASP A 92 26.93 -9.23 -0.07
N THR A 93 26.22 -10.24 -0.56
CA THR A 93 24.86 -10.12 -1.07
C THR A 93 23.88 -10.26 0.09
N GLN A 94 22.88 -9.38 0.16
CA GLN A 94 21.84 -9.46 1.17
C GLN A 94 20.70 -10.35 0.67
N SER A 95 20.49 -11.51 1.29
CA SER A 95 19.49 -12.49 0.84
C SER A 95 18.26 -12.48 1.73
N ASN A 96 17.07 -12.69 1.14
CA ASN A 96 15.78 -12.72 1.85
C ASN A 96 15.49 -11.45 2.65
N PHE A 97 15.96 -10.31 2.16
CA PHE A 97 15.86 -9.03 2.84
C PHE A 97 14.42 -8.54 2.83
N LYS A 98 13.79 -8.43 3.99
CA LYS A 98 12.36 -8.18 4.06
C LYS A 98 12.05 -6.71 3.86
N SER A 99 10.97 -6.45 3.13
CA SER A 99 10.41 -5.12 2.93
C SER A 99 8.91 -5.22 2.82
N PHE A 100 8.21 -4.27 3.41
CA PHE A 100 6.79 -4.08 3.17
C PHE A 100 6.47 -2.60 3.01
N PHE A 101 5.40 -2.32 2.29
CA PHE A 101 4.90 -0.97 2.10
C PHE A 101 3.41 -0.98 1.77
N SER A 102 2.75 0.16 1.94
CA SER A 102 1.34 0.31 1.62
C SER A 102 1.14 1.47 0.63
N LEU A 103 0.23 1.30 -0.32
CA LEU A 103 -0.07 2.29 -1.35
C LEU A 103 -1.50 2.79 -1.21
N TRP A 104 -1.63 4.07 -0.89
CA TRP A 104 -2.90 4.77 -0.99
C TRP A 104 -3.16 5.16 -2.45
N VAL A 105 -4.22 4.62 -3.05
CA VAL A 105 -4.74 5.02 -4.35
C VAL A 105 -5.95 5.92 -4.15
N ILE A 106 -5.85 7.17 -4.59
CA ILE A 106 -6.83 8.22 -4.29
C ILE A 106 -7.31 8.84 -5.60
N LYS A 107 -8.63 8.86 -5.81
CA LYS A 107 -9.25 9.66 -6.87
C LYS A 107 -9.31 11.13 -6.43
N PRO A 108 -8.60 12.07 -7.09
CA PRO A 108 -8.56 13.44 -6.63
C PRO A 108 -9.90 14.15 -6.84
N THR A 109 -10.32 14.91 -5.82
CA THR A 109 -11.42 15.88 -5.90
C THR A 109 -10.93 17.24 -6.43
N VAL A 110 -11.85 18.17 -6.71
CA VAL A 110 -11.49 19.54 -7.10
C VAL A 110 -10.54 20.20 -6.09
N ALA A 111 -10.77 20.00 -4.78
CA ALA A 111 -9.90 20.51 -3.74
C ALA A 111 -8.47 19.93 -3.80
N HIS A 112 -8.33 18.62 -4.07
CA HIS A 112 -7.03 18.00 -4.27
C HIS A 112 -6.31 18.58 -5.49
N LYS A 113 -7.04 18.72 -6.62
CA LYS A 113 -6.47 19.28 -7.84
C LYS A 113 -5.98 20.71 -7.64
N LEU A 114 -6.77 21.56 -6.98
CA LEU A 114 -6.39 22.92 -6.62
C LEU A 114 -5.14 22.95 -5.71
N ARG A 115 -5.13 22.13 -4.65
CA ARG A 115 -3.99 22.06 -3.71
C ARG A 115 -2.68 21.63 -4.39
N TYR A 116 -2.76 20.74 -5.38
CA TYR A 116 -1.58 20.16 -6.03
C TYR A 116 -1.26 20.78 -7.40
N GLY A 117 -1.96 21.85 -7.79
CA GLY A 117 -1.75 22.57 -9.05
C GLY A 117 -2.12 21.75 -10.30
N ILE A 118 -3.05 20.81 -10.17
CA ILE A 118 -3.54 20.01 -11.30
C ILE A 118 -4.62 20.82 -12.03
N PRO A 119 -4.56 20.94 -13.37
CA PRO A 119 -5.56 21.68 -14.13
C PRO A 119 -6.98 21.12 -13.92
N LEU A 120 -7.93 22.04 -13.72
CA LEU A 120 -9.35 21.71 -13.60
C LEU A 120 -9.99 21.66 -14.99
N THR A 121 -10.86 20.67 -15.18
CA THR A 121 -11.78 20.61 -16.34
C THR A 121 -12.81 21.76 -16.29
N PRO A 122 -13.44 22.14 -17.41
CA PRO A 122 -14.45 23.21 -17.43
C PRO A 122 -15.58 23.02 -16.41
N GLU A 123 -16.02 21.78 -16.20
CA GLU A 123 -17.05 21.41 -15.24
C GLU A 123 -16.57 21.62 -13.80
N GLU A 124 -15.33 21.22 -13.51
CA GLU A 124 -14.70 21.43 -12.20
C GLU A 124 -14.43 22.90 -11.90
N GLN A 125 -14.11 23.70 -12.92
CA GLN A 125 -13.99 25.15 -12.78
C GLN A 125 -15.34 25.79 -12.45
N LYS A 126 -16.43 25.32 -13.08
CA LYS A 126 -17.78 25.77 -12.75
C LYS A 126 -18.12 25.43 -11.30
N LEU A 127 -17.88 24.18 -10.89
CA LEU A 127 -18.11 23.72 -9.52
C LEU A 127 -17.29 24.53 -8.50
N ASN A 128 -16.03 24.83 -8.81
CA ASN A 128 -15.18 25.66 -7.97
C ASN A 128 -15.73 27.07 -7.78
N ARG A 129 -16.27 27.70 -8.84
CA ARG A 129 -16.90 29.02 -8.77
C ARG A 129 -18.20 29.00 -7.98
N ASP A 130 -19.04 27.99 -8.21
CA ASP A 130 -20.37 27.88 -7.59
C ASP A 130 -20.27 27.62 -6.07
N LEU A 131 -19.26 26.87 -5.63
CA LEU A 131 -19.08 26.46 -4.22
C LEU A 131 -17.94 27.19 -3.49
N GLY A 132 -17.17 28.05 -4.15
CA GLY A 132 -16.05 28.78 -3.53
C GLY A 132 -14.95 27.85 -2.98
N ILE A 133 -14.66 26.74 -3.66
CA ILE A 133 -13.76 25.69 -3.14
C ILE A 133 -12.33 26.23 -2.96
N ALA A 134 -11.86 27.06 -3.88
CA ALA A 134 -10.53 27.68 -3.83
C ALA A 134 -10.25 28.38 -2.49
N ASP A 135 -11.19 29.18 -1.99
CA ASP A 135 -11.05 29.93 -0.73
C ASP A 135 -10.88 28.99 0.47
N THR A 136 -11.54 27.82 0.44
CA THR A 136 -11.40 26.82 1.51
C THR A 136 -10.08 26.07 1.45
N VAL A 137 -9.53 25.87 0.24
CA VAL A 137 -8.22 25.25 0.03
C VAL A 137 -7.12 26.21 0.48
N GLU A 138 -7.24 27.50 0.15
CA GLU A 138 -6.30 28.54 0.59
C GLU A 138 -6.25 28.65 2.12
N LYS A 139 -7.41 28.55 2.79
CA LYS A 139 -7.50 28.50 4.25
C LYS A 139 -7.00 27.19 4.88
N GLY A 140 -6.64 26.19 4.06
CA GLY A 140 -6.19 24.88 4.54
C GLY A 140 -7.30 23.98 5.11
N LEU A 141 -8.57 24.31 4.88
CA LEU A 141 -9.71 23.50 5.34
C LEU A 141 -9.94 22.26 4.46
N LEU A 142 -9.72 22.41 3.15
CA LEU A 142 -9.83 21.33 2.18
C LEU A 142 -8.52 21.09 1.42
N PRO A 143 -8.26 19.86 0.93
CA PRO A 143 -8.99 18.63 1.24
C PRO A 143 -8.73 18.17 2.69
N LEU A 144 -9.74 17.54 3.30
CA LEU A 144 -9.60 16.94 4.63
C LEU A 144 -8.56 15.82 4.62
N PRO A 145 -7.92 15.49 5.77
CA PRO A 145 -7.14 14.27 5.89
C PRO A 145 -7.95 13.03 5.49
N LEU A 146 -7.33 12.07 4.81
CA LEU A 146 -8.04 10.92 4.21
C LEU A 146 -8.82 10.11 5.25
N THR A 147 -8.25 9.86 6.43
CA THR A 147 -8.91 9.18 7.54
C THR A 147 -10.20 9.88 7.97
N GLN A 148 -10.22 11.22 7.96
CA GLN A 148 -11.43 11.99 8.28
C GLN A 148 -12.46 11.96 7.16
N GLN A 149 -12.02 11.88 5.90
CA GLN A 149 -12.93 11.71 4.76
C GLN A 149 -13.64 10.35 4.88
N ILE A 150 -12.88 9.28 5.09
CA ILE A 150 -13.40 7.92 5.25
C ILE A 150 -14.40 7.86 6.42
N ALA A 151 -14.04 8.40 7.58
CA ALA A 151 -14.90 8.39 8.76
C ALA A 151 -16.20 9.22 8.61
N ARG A 152 -16.24 10.18 7.67
CA ARG A 152 -17.44 10.97 7.38
C ARG A 152 -18.28 10.39 6.25
N GLU A 153 -17.66 9.67 5.32
CA GLU A 153 -18.34 9.08 4.17
C GLU A 153 -18.93 7.71 4.50
N TYR A 154 -18.28 6.94 5.39
CA TYR A 154 -18.67 5.57 5.73
C TYR A 154 -18.95 5.44 7.22
N GLN A 155 -20.07 4.80 7.54
CA GLN A 155 -20.41 4.42 8.91
C GLN A 155 -20.00 2.97 9.15
N VAL A 156 -19.06 2.75 10.07
CA VAL A 156 -18.67 1.41 10.50
C VAL A 156 -19.81 0.83 11.35
N ILE A 157 -20.43 -0.23 10.86
CA ILE A 157 -21.49 -0.94 11.60
C ILE A 157 -20.88 -1.99 12.53
N GLN A 158 -19.87 -2.72 12.04
CA GLN A 158 -19.22 -3.82 12.74
C GLN A 158 -17.79 -3.99 12.22
N GLU A 159 -16.87 -4.38 13.10
CA GLU A 159 -15.48 -4.70 12.77
C GLU A 159 -15.11 -5.99 13.54
N GLU A 160 -14.54 -6.96 12.83
CA GLU A 160 -14.25 -8.30 13.36
C GLU A 160 -12.85 -8.76 12.95
N THR A 161 -12.24 -9.60 13.79
CA THR A 161 -10.95 -10.22 13.51
C THR A 161 -11.15 -11.72 13.37
N HIS A 162 -10.84 -12.26 12.20
CA HIS A 162 -10.93 -13.68 11.92
C HIS A 162 -9.53 -14.29 11.86
N GLY A 163 -9.29 -15.31 12.69
CA GLY A 163 -8.01 -15.99 12.79
C GLY A 163 -8.11 -17.42 12.27
N PHE A 164 -7.12 -17.83 11.48
CA PHE A 164 -7.08 -19.15 10.85
C PHE A 164 -5.72 -19.81 11.06
N ASN A 165 -5.74 -21.13 11.22
CA ASN A 165 -4.54 -21.97 11.18
C ASN A 165 -4.79 -23.07 10.14
N VAL A 166 -4.08 -22.99 9.01
CA VAL A 166 -4.32 -23.84 7.85
C VAL A 166 -2.97 -24.29 7.28
N ALA A 167 -2.88 -25.56 6.91
CA ALA A 167 -1.75 -26.07 6.12
C ALA A 167 -1.95 -25.67 4.65
N VAL A 168 -1.04 -24.87 4.11
CA VAL A 168 -1.13 -24.35 2.73
C VAL A 168 -0.62 -25.43 1.75
N PRO A 169 -1.48 -26.01 0.89
CA PRO A 169 -1.05 -26.94 -0.14
C PRO A 169 -0.44 -26.18 -1.34
N THR A 170 0.30 -26.89 -2.20
CA THR A 170 0.91 -26.32 -3.41
C THR A 170 -0.11 -25.76 -4.41
N THR A 171 -1.36 -26.21 -4.37
CA THR A 171 -2.44 -25.66 -5.21
C THR A 171 -3.03 -24.36 -4.66
N GLY A 172 -2.64 -23.96 -3.45
CA GLY A 172 -3.31 -22.93 -2.67
C GLY A 172 -4.62 -23.40 -2.02
N VAL A 173 -5.14 -22.58 -1.12
CA VAL A 173 -6.36 -22.84 -0.34
C VAL A 173 -7.14 -21.54 -0.13
N ASP A 174 -8.46 -21.61 -0.28
CA ASP A 174 -9.36 -20.54 0.13
C ASP A 174 -9.46 -20.57 1.66
N VAL A 175 -9.03 -19.49 2.31
CA VAL A 175 -9.08 -19.36 3.78
C VAL A 175 -10.47 -18.95 4.19
N GLU A 176 -11.01 -17.93 3.52
CA GLU A 176 -12.29 -17.36 3.86
C GLU A 176 -12.94 -16.68 2.65
N THR A 177 -14.26 -16.77 2.57
CA THR A 177 -15.09 -16.04 1.61
C THR A 177 -16.20 -15.33 2.37
N LEU A 178 -16.25 -14.00 2.25
CA LEU A 178 -17.21 -13.15 2.91
C LEU A 178 -18.09 -12.45 1.88
N HIS A 179 -19.38 -12.33 2.21
CA HIS A 179 -20.35 -11.61 1.41
C HIS A 179 -20.98 -10.47 2.24
N PRO A 180 -21.11 -9.26 1.68
CA PRO A 180 -21.78 -8.17 2.37
C PRO A 180 -23.28 -8.45 2.53
N ILE A 181 -23.84 -7.92 3.61
CA ILE A 181 -25.29 -7.85 3.81
C ILE A 181 -25.87 -6.79 2.86
N ASN A 182 -27.11 -6.98 2.41
CA ASN A 182 -27.81 -6.03 1.54
C ASN A 182 -27.75 -4.59 2.09
N GLY A 183 -27.27 -3.66 1.26
CA GLY A 183 -27.11 -2.25 1.62
C GLY A 183 -25.82 -1.91 2.37
N GLN A 184 -24.94 -2.89 2.58
CA GLN A 184 -23.61 -2.73 3.17
C GLN A 184 -22.54 -3.15 2.15
N PHE A 185 -21.28 -2.88 2.47
CA PHE A 185 -20.13 -3.40 1.75
C PHE A 185 -19.04 -3.78 2.76
N LEU A 186 -18.16 -4.69 2.38
CA LEU A 186 -17.08 -5.15 3.25
C LEU A 186 -15.83 -4.32 3.00
N VAL A 187 -14.99 -4.15 4.02
CA VAL A 187 -13.67 -3.54 3.88
C VAL A 187 -12.66 -4.40 4.61
N LEU A 188 -11.63 -4.88 3.90
CA LEU A 188 -10.46 -5.42 4.57
C LEU A 188 -9.64 -4.26 5.14
N THR A 189 -9.60 -4.15 6.47
CA THR A 189 -8.92 -3.05 7.17
C THR A 189 -7.51 -3.42 7.60
N LYS A 190 -7.23 -4.69 7.88
CA LYS A 190 -5.93 -5.16 8.35
C LYS A 190 -5.66 -6.61 8.00
N ILE A 191 -4.38 -6.97 7.92
CA ILE A 191 -3.93 -8.34 7.75
C ILE A 191 -2.62 -8.61 8.49
N ALA A 192 -2.47 -9.82 9.03
CA ALA A 192 -1.24 -10.33 9.61
C ALA A 192 -1.11 -11.82 9.25
N ALA A 193 0.11 -12.30 9.04
CA ALA A 193 0.37 -13.71 8.77
C ALA A 193 1.74 -14.12 9.32
N ASP A 194 1.86 -15.40 9.68
CA ASP A 194 3.14 -16.03 10.01
C ASP A 194 3.99 -16.12 8.73
N PRO A 195 5.28 -15.75 8.76
CA PRO A 195 6.15 -15.78 7.59
C PRO A 195 6.34 -17.19 7.02
N GLY A 196 6.22 -18.24 7.85
CA GLY A 196 6.64 -19.58 7.49
C GLY A 196 8.13 -19.65 7.12
N GLY A 197 8.51 -20.67 6.34
CA GLY A 197 9.86 -20.81 5.79
C GLY A 197 10.02 -20.11 4.43
N VAL A 198 11.19 -19.52 4.16
CA VAL A 198 11.52 -18.88 2.87
C VAL A 198 11.19 -19.78 1.68
N GLY A 199 11.55 -21.06 1.75
CA GLY A 199 11.36 -22.02 0.67
C GLY A 199 9.90 -22.39 0.41
N ASN A 200 8.98 -22.06 1.33
CA ASN A 200 7.56 -22.31 1.15
C ASN A 200 6.90 -21.25 0.26
N ASN A 201 7.51 -20.07 0.12
CA ASN A 201 7.01 -18.94 -0.69
C ASN A 201 5.51 -18.71 -0.51
N ILE A 202 5.02 -18.75 0.73
CA ILE A 202 3.60 -18.58 1.01
C ILE A 202 3.19 -17.16 0.63
N ARG A 203 2.07 -17.03 -0.07
CA ARG A 203 1.51 -15.74 -0.52
C ARG A 203 0.08 -15.60 -0.08
N ILE A 204 -0.26 -14.42 0.40
CA ILE A 204 -1.64 -14.00 0.56
C ILE A 204 -2.10 -13.50 -0.80
N ALA A 205 -3.24 -14.02 -1.25
CA ALA A 205 -3.97 -13.47 -2.39
C ALA A 205 -5.36 -13.02 -1.95
N ILE A 206 -5.77 -11.85 -2.41
CA ILE A 206 -7.05 -11.23 -2.10
C ILE A 206 -7.84 -11.13 -3.39
N ASP A 207 -9.01 -11.76 -3.39
CA ASP A 207 -10.00 -11.61 -4.44
C ASP A 207 -11.01 -10.56 -3.99
N ARG A 208 -11.41 -9.72 -4.95
CA ARG A 208 -12.35 -8.63 -4.72
C ARG A 208 -13.41 -8.62 -5.80
N ASP A 209 -14.65 -8.83 -5.38
CA ASP A 209 -15.81 -8.93 -6.25
C ASP A 209 -15.57 -9.96 -7.37
N LEU A 210 -15.47 -9.49 -8.62
CA LEU A 210 -15.25 -10.34 -9.80
C LEU A 210 -13.77 -10.41 -10.24
N VAL A 211 -12.86 -9.88 -9.43
CA VAL A 211 -11.43 -9.83 -9.73
C VAL A 211 -10.69 -10.80 -8.82
N SER A 212 -10.27 -11.93 -9.40
CA SER A 212 -9.37 -12.87 -8.75
C SER A 212 -7.96 -12.30 -8.70
N ASP A 213 -7.25 -12.59 -7.61
CA ASP A 213 -5.87 -12.17 -7.33
C ASP A 213 -5.70 -10.67 -7.54
N TYR A 214 -6.69 -9.90 -7.07
CA TYR A 214 -6.66 -8.44 -7.14
C TYR A 214 -5.40 -7.88 -6.47
N LEU A 215 -4.94 -8.54 -5.41
CA LEU A 215 -3.67 -8.28 -4.75
C LEU A 215 -3.02 -9.60 -4.31
N GLU A 216 -1.72 -9.74 -4.54
CA GLU A 216 -0.95 -10.91 -4.10
C GLU A 216 0.43 -10.47 -3.59
N PHE A 217 0.79 -10.90 -2.39
CA PHE A 217 2.10 -10.62 -1.81
C PHE A 217 2.54 -11.74 -0.86
N PRO A 218 3.86 -11.96 -0.70
CA PRO A 218 4.39 -13.02 0.15
C PRO A 218 4.22 -12.74 1.65
N THR A 219 3.98 -13.77 2.45
CA THR A 219 3.91 -13.62 3.91
C THR A 219 5.28 -13.38 4.53
N TYR A 220 6.34 -13.94 3.94
CA TYR A 220 7.69 -13.86 4.49
C TYR A 220 8.22 -12.40 4.58
N GLY A 221 7.87 -11.57 3.59
CA GLY A 221 8.23 -10.15 3.56
C GLY A 221 7.51 -9.32 4.62
N LEU A 222 6.38 -9.81 5.13
CA LEU A 222 5.66 -9.16 6.22
C LEU A 222 6.42 -9.26 7.54
N GLY A 223 7.36 -10.19 7.70
CA GLY A 223 8.01 -10.41 9.00
C GLY A 223 7.21 -11.38 9.85
N ASP A 224 7.01 -11.08 11.14
CA ASP A 224 6.34 -11.96 12.10
C ASP A 224 4.89 -11.51 12.40
N LEU A 225 4.10 -12.37 13.03
CA LEU A 225 2.73 -12.10 13.52
C LEU A 225 2.63 -10.97 14.55
N GLY A 226 3.76 -10.43 15.02
CA GLY A 226 3.81 -9.35 16.01
C GLY A 226 3.27 -8.00 15.54
N LYS A 227 2.84 -7.88 14.27
CA LYS A 227 2.30 -6.64 13.71
C LYS A 227 1.21 -6.91 12.67
N GLU A 228 0.31 -5.94 12.56
CA GLU A 228 -0.75 -5.89 11.56
C GLU A 228 -0.37 -4.88 10.49
N ILE A 229 -0.76 -5.16 9.25
CA ILE A 229 -0.57 -4.26 8.12
C ILE A 229 -1.90 -3.62 7.79
N SER A 230 -1.90 -2.29 7.73
CA SER A 230 -3.11 -1.53 7.41
C SER A 230 -3.49 -1.73 5.95
N CYS A 231 -4.77 -1.95 5.71
CA CYS A 231 -5.37 -2.12 4.40
C CYS A 231 -6.62 -1.24 4.34
N PHE A 232 -7.10 -1.00 3.13
CA PHE A 232 -8.44 -0.48 2.91
C PHE A 232 -8.86 -0.99 1.54
N ILE A 233 -9.36 -2.23 1.52
CA ILE A 233 -9.80 -2.91 0.29
C ILE A 233 -11.32 -3.10 0.39
N PRO A 234 -12.12 -2.20 -0.21
CA PRO A 234 -13.57 -2.27 -0.16
C PRO A 234 -14.10 -3.26 -1.21
N ALA A 235 -15.02 -4.14 -0.82
CA ALA A 235 -15.67 -5.14 -1.67
C ALA A 235 -17.19 -4.99 -1.59
N LEU A 236 -17.85 -4.89 -2.75
CA LEU A 236 -19.29 -4.63 -2.85
C LEU A 236 -20.14 -5.91 -2.88
N HIS A 237 -19.56 -7.05 -3.25
CA HIS A 237 -20.27 -8.31 -3.50
C HIS A 237 -19.56 -9.52 -2.86
N GLU A 238 -18.23 -9.56 -2.90
CA GLU A 238 -17.46 -10.67 -2.33
C GLU A 238 -16.05 -10.21 -1.97
N LEU A 239 -15.59 -10.59 -0.79
CA LEU A 239 -14.19 -10.52 -0.39
C LEU A 239 -13.72 -11.92 -0.07
N ARG A 240 -12.68 -12.41 -0.76
CA ARG A 240 -12.13 -13.74 -0.51
C ARG A 240 -10.63 -13.66 -0.27
N ILE A 241 -10.18 -14.35 0.77
CA ILE A 241 -8.78 -14.44 1.17
C ILE A 241 -8.29 -15.85 0.87
N LYS A 242 -7.15 -15.93 0.18
CA LYS A 242 -6.52 -17.19 -0.23
C LYS A 242 -5.07 -17.20 0.20
N LEU A 243 -4.56 -18.41 0.42
CA LEU A 243 -3.13 -18.65 0.60
C LEU A 243 -2.62 -19.51 -0.54
N LYS A 244 -1.46 -19.15 -1.11
CA LYS A 244 -0.76 -19.88 -2.18
C LYS A 244 0.65 -20.24 -1.72
N ALA A 245 1.29 -21.22 -2.36
CA ALA A 245 2.68 -21.64 -2.09
C ALA A 245 3.43 -21.86 -3.41
#